data_AF-A0A9W6Z885-F1
#
_entry.id   AF-A0A9W6Z885-F1
#
_cell.length_a   1.000
_cell.length_b   1.000
_cell.length_c   1.000
_cell.angle_alpha   90.00
_cell.angle_beta   90.00
_cell.angle_gamma   90.00
#
_symmetry.space_group_name_H-M   'P 1'
#
loop_
_entity.id
_entity.type
_entity.pdbx_description
1 polymer ?
#
loop_
_entity_poly.entity_id
_entity_poly.type
_entity_poly.pdbx_seq_one_letter_code
_entity_poly.pdbx_strand_id
1 'polypeptide(L)' 'MITETGWPTQGENDGTCVPSKANQLAAIQSIIEAGLADQVFMFTTYNDPWKDAGAYGVEQYWGIYTS' A
#
# COMPACT_ATOMS: atom_id res chain seq x y z
N MET A 1 9.41 15.84 1.87
CA MET A 1 8.55 15.28 0.82
C MET A 1 8.88 13.81 0.64
N ILE A 2 7.92 12.94 0.89
CA ILE A 2 7.99 11.49 0.73
C ILE A 2 7.31 11.16 -0.59
N THR A 3 8.07 10.62 -1.54
CA THR A 3 7.59 10.46 -2.92
C THR A 3 6.70 9.25 -3.12
N GLU A 4 6.83 8.21 -2.29
CA GLU A 4 6.02 7.00 -2.36
C GLU A 4 5.93 6.35 -0.98
N THR A 5 4.73 5.94 -0.59
CA THR A 5 4.48 5.05 0.56
C THR A 5 3.10 4.43 0.43
N GLY A 6 2.86 3.28 1.04
CA GLY A 6 1.57 2.60 0.96
C GLY A 6 1.56 1.27 1.71
N TRP A 7 0.53 0.47 1.44
CA TRP A 7 0.44 -0.91 1.94
C TRP A 7 -0.38 -1.76 0.97
N PRO A 8 0.06 -2.99 0.64
CA PRO A 8 -0.65 -3.85 -0.29
C PRO A 8 -1.90 -4.48 0.33
N THR A 9 -2.92 -4.69 -0.49
CA THR A 9 -4.19 -5.28 -0.06
C THR A 9 -4.25 -6.80 -0.19
N GLN A 10 -3.34 -7.40 -0.97
CA GLN A 10 -3.24 -8.83 -1.24
C GLN A 10 -1.78 -9.24 -1.46
N GLY A 11 -1.53 -10.55 -1.44
CA GLY A 11 -0.21 -11.17 -1.53
C GLY A 11 0.07 -12.06 -0.31
N GLU A 12 1.30 -12.55 -0.22
CA GLU A 12 1.79 -13.34 0.90
C GLU A 12 2.28 -12.45 2.04
N ASN A 13 2.27 -12.99 3.25
CA ASN A 13 2.82 -12.30 4.43
C ASN A 13 4.35 -12.31 4.39
N ASP A 14 4.97 -11.23 4.84
CA ASP A 14 6.41 -11.16 5.11
C ASP A 14 6.65 -10.87 6.59
N GLY A 15 6.94 -11.91 7.38
CA GLY A 15 7.04 -11.81 8.82
C GLY A 15 5.74 -11.30 9.45
N THR A 16 5.78 -10.10 10.05
CA THR A 16 4.61 -9.43 10.64
C THR A 16 3.87 -8.52 9.66
N CYS A 17 4.37 -8.35 8.44
CA CYS A 17 3.73 -7.55 7.40
C CYS A 17 2.65 -8.37 6.71
N VAL A 18 1.40 -8.11 7.07
CA VAL A 18 0.23 -8.83 6.54
C VAL A 18 -0.51 -7.94 5.52
N PRO A 19 -0.50 -8.26 4.22
CA PRO A 19 -1.30 -7.56 3.23
C PRO A 19 -2.80 -7.73 3.50
N SER A 20 -3.53 -6.62 3.61
CA SER A 20 -4.99 -6.64 3.72
C SER A 20 -5.57 -5.24 3.53
N LYS A 21 -6.86 -5.15 3.18
CA LYS A 21 -7.58 -3.87 3.14
C LYS A 21 -7.60 -3.18 4.51
N ALA A 22 -7.73 -3.94 5.59
CA ALA A 22 -7.74 -3.40 6.95
C ALA A 22 -6.38 -2.79 7.32
N ASN A 23 -5.28 -3.46 6.99
CA ASN A 23 -3.94 -2.94 7.27
C ASN A 23 -3.57 -1.77 6.34
N GLN A 24 -4.06 -1.74 5.10
CA GLN A 24 -3.91 -0.57 4.24
C GLN A 24 -4.62 0.65 4.80
N LEU A 25 -5.86 0.49 5.28
CA LEU A 25 -6.58 1.58 5.95
C LEU A 25 -5.82 2.06 7.20
N ALA A 26 -5.33 1.13 8.04
CA ALA A 26 -4.56 1.48 9.23
C ALA A 26 -3.25 2.22 8.88
N ALA A 27 -2.54 1.79 7.83
CA ALA A 27 -1.34 2.47 7.35
C ALA A 27 -1.65 3.91 6.91
N ILE A 28 -2.68 4.10 6.08
CA ILE A 28 -3.12 5.44 5.64
C ILE A 28 -3.50 6.33 6.83
N GLN A 29 -4.27 5.79 7.78
CA GLN A 29 -4.67 6.52 8.99
C GLN A 29 -3.45 6.95 9.81
N SER A 30 -2.50 6.04 10.05
CA SER A 30 -1.28 6.37 10.81
C SER A 30 -0.44 7.47 10.16
N ILE A 31 -0.38 7.52 8.82
CA ILE A 31 0.33 8.57 8.07
C ILE A 31 -0.35 9.93 8.29
N ILE A 32 -1.69 9.95 8.23
CA ILE A 32 -2.48 11.16 8.46
C ILE A 32 -2.33 11.64 9.91
N GLU A 33 -2.44 10.74 10.88
CA GLU A 33 -2.29 11.02 12.32
C GLU A 33 -0.89 11.49 12.68
N ALA A 34 0.14 11.05 11.94
CA ALA A 34 1.50 11.53 12.04
C ALA A 34 1.70 12.96 11.48
N GLY A 35 0.66 13.59 10.92
CA GLY A 35 0.73 14.94 10.38
C GLY A 35 1.47 15.02 9.04
N LEU A 36 1.52 13.93 8.28
CA LEU A 36 2.28 13.84 7.02
C LEU A 36 1.39 13.96 5.77
N ALA A 37 0.10 14.24 5.93
CA ALA A 37 -0.87 14.23 4.84
C ALA A 37 -0.53 15.18 3.67
N ASP A 38 0.16 16.28 3.93
CA ASP A 38 0.60 17.28 2.93
C ASP A 38 2.03 17.07 2.43
N GLN A 39 2.72 16.03 2.92
CA GLN A 39 4.14 15.76 2.65
C GLN A 39 4.39 14.39 2.02
N VAL A 40 3.32 13.66 1.67
CA VAL A 40 3.37 12.28 1.19
C VAL A 40 2.56 12.11 -0.08
N PHE A 41 3.12 11.42 -1.05
CA PHE A 41 2.36 10.83 -2.15
C PHE A 41 2.09 9.35 -1.86
N MET A 42 0.81 8.97 -1.86
CA MET A 42 0.41 7.58 -1.68
C MET A 42 0.65 6.77 -2.95
N PHE A 43 1.31 5.63 -2.79
CA PHE A 43 1.57 4.65 -3.82
C PHE A 43 0.54 3.50 -3.69
N THR A 44 -0.40 3.31 -4.61
CA THR A 44 -0.75 4.10 -5.82
C THR A 44 -2.27 4.31 -5.90
N THR A 45 -2.76 5.03 -6.91
CA THR A 45 -4.21 5.22 -7.11
C THR A 45 -4.94 3.90 -7.38
N TYR A 46 -4.41 3.04 -8.26
CA TYR A 46 -5.04 1.79 -8.68
C TYR A 46 -4.07 0.61 -8.64
N ASN A 47 -4.60 -0.60 -8.59
CA ASN A 47 -3.82 -1.82 -8.74
C ASN A 47 -3.13 -1.87 -10.12
N ASP A 48 -1.96 -2.49 -10.14
CA ASP A 48 -1.09 -2.58 -11.32
C ASP A 48 -0.97 -4.06 -11.75
N PRO A 49 -2.01 -4.66 -12.37
CA PRO A 49 -2.02 -6.09 -12.70
C PRO A 49 -0.98 -6.49 -13.76
N TRP A 50 -0.37 -5.51 -14.42
CA TRP A 50 0.67 -5.70 -15.43
C TRP A 50 2.06 -5.90 -14.83
N LYS A 51 2.28 -5.58 -13.55
CA LYS A 51 3.57 -5.74 -12.88
C LYS A 51 3.90 -7.21 -12.67
N ASP A 52 5.19 -7.53 -12.63
CA ASP A 52 5.65 -8.79 -12.04
C ASP A 52 5.18 -8.83 -10.57
N ALA A 53 4.62 -9.96 -10.13
CA ALA A 53 4.04 -10.08 -8.80
C ALA A 53 5.10 -10.03 -7.68
N GLY A 54 6.36 -10.31 -8.03
CA GLY A 54 7.47 -10.31 -7.09
C GLY A 54 7.42 -11.50 -6.12
N ALA A 55 8.38 -11.55 -5.19
CA ALA A 55 8.59 -12.70 -4.31
C ALA A 55 7.39 -13.03 -3.40
N TYR A 56 6.64 -12.01 -2.99
CA TYR A 56 5.49 -12.14 -2.09
C TYR A 56 4.15 -11.92 -2.81
N GLY A 57 4.14 -11.76 -4.14
CA GLY A 57 2.91 -11.56 -4.89
C GLY A 57 2.14 -10.27 -4.57
N VAL A 58 2.79 -9.26 -3.96
CA VAL A 58 2.14 -8.03 -3.46
C VAL A 58 2.13 -6.89 -4.50
N GLU A 59 3.06 -6.90 -5.45
CA GLU A 59 3.38 -5.75 -6.31
C GLU A 59 2.22 -5.29 -7.19
N GLN A 60 1.25 -6.17 -7.45
CA GLN A 60 0.05 -5.87 -8.23
C GLN A 60 -1.08 -5.22 -7.41
N TYR A 61 -0.97 -5.14 -6.08
CA TYR A 61 -2.11 -4.90 -5.18
C TYR A 61 -1.96 -3.69 -4.23
N TRP A 62 -1.16 -2.68 -4.60
CA TRP A 62 -0.92 -1.47 -3.81
C TRP A 62 -1.94 -0.34 -4.01
N GLY A 63 -2.91 -0.51 -4.92
CA GLY A 63 -3.90 0.51 -5.22
C GLY A 63 -4.78 0.85 -4.02
N ILE A 64 -5.06 2.15 -3.81
CA ILE A 64 -6.08 2.62 -2.86
C ILE A 64 -7.48 2.29 -3.39
N TYR A 65 -7.68 2.40 -4.69
CA TYR A 65 -8.93 2.05 -5.35
C TYR A 65 -8.78 0.69 -6.05
N THR A 66 -9.72 -0.22 -5.79
CA THR A 66 -9.86 -1.45 -6.58
C THR A 66 -10.72 -1.14 -7.81
N SER A 67 -10.14 -1.28 -9.00
CA SER A 67 -10.83 -1.26 -10.30
C SER A 67 -11.70 -2.49 -10.49
#